data_AF-A0A2H0YXQ7-F1
#
_entry.id   AF-A0A2H0YXQ7-F1
#
_cell.length_a   1.000
_cell.length_b   1.000
_cell.length_c   1.000
_cell.angle_alpha   90.00
_cell.angle_beta   90.00
_cell.angle_gamma   90.00
#
_symmetry.space_group_name_H-M   'P 1'
#
loop_
_entity.id
_entity.type
_entity.pdbx_description
1 polymer ?
#
loop_
_entity_poly.entity_id
_entity_poly.type
_entity_poly.pdbx_seq_one_letter_code
_entity_poly.pdbx_strand_id
1 'polypeptide(L)'
;MAGGQLPLFEVKGLKQKGKEPFKIELNEVTDTDADGAVWLTDVKWLLKNNANIATSLKGNGDFRSEECLKLLKEADIVVTNPPFSLFREYVEQLVEHKKKFIILGDQNGEIKL
;
A
#
# COMPACT_ATOMS: atom_id res chain seq x y z
N MET A 1 12.38 13.67 14.41
CA MET A 1 12.74 12.38 13.81
C MET A 1 11.72 12.08 12.71
N ALA A 2 12.08 12.26 11.44
CA ALA A 2 11.22 11.97 10.31
C ALA A 2 11.57 10.59 9.75
N GLY A 3 10.58 9.73 9.48
CA GLY A 3 10.80 8.42 8.83
C GLY A 3 10.39 7.16 9.60
N GLY A 4 9.53 7.24 10.63
CA GLY A 4 9.02 6.03 11.29
C GLY A 4 7.95 5.31 10.45
N GLN A 5 8.06 3.98 10.31
CA GLN A 5 7.00 3.14 9.74
C GLN A 5 5.72 3.27 10.59
N LEU A 6 4.58 3.37 9.93
CA LEU A 6 3.26 3.39 10.55
C LEU A 6 2.96 1.99 11.15
N PRO A 7 2.67 1.87 12.46
CA PRO A 7 2.24 0.60 13.02
C PRO A 7 0.88 0.20 12.44
N LEU A 8 0.92 -0.79 11.54
CA LEU A 8 -0.23 -1.29 10.78
C LEU A 8 -1.31 -1.98 11.64
N PHE A 9 -0.99 -2.33 12.88
CA PHE A 9 -1.89 -3.03 13.81
C PHE A 9 -3.00 -2.14 14.40
N GLU A 10 -2.95 -0.83 14.12
CA GLU A 10 -3.91 0.15 14.65
C GLU A 10 -4.94 0.62 13.62
N VAL A 11 -4.99 0.00 12.44
CA VAL A 11 -5.95 0.37 11.39
C VAL A 11 -7.34 -0.18 11.74
N LYS A 12 -8.31 0.72 11.88
CA LYS A 12 -9.71 0.37 12.19
C LYS A 12 -10.34 -0.35 11.00
N GLY A 13 -11.09 -1.41 11.26
CA GLY A 13 -11.70 -2.25 10.22
C GLY A 13 -10.88 -3.47 9.82
N LEU A 14 -9.59 -3.53 10.17
CA LEU A 14 -8.78 -4.75 10.03
C LEU A 14 -8.88 -5.63 11.28
N LYS A 15 -8.84 -6.95 11.08
CA LYS A 15 -8.80 -7.90 12.20
C LYS A 15 -7.45 -7.80 12.92
N GLN A 16 -7.47 -7.81 14.25
CA GLN A 16 -6.25 -7.77 15.09
C GLN A 16 -5.35 -9.01 14.96
N LYS A 17 -5.79 -10.05 14.24
CA LYS A 17 -5.20 -11.39 14.24
C LYS A 17 -4.55 -11.73 12.88
N GLY A 18 -3.47 -11.01 12.52
CA GLY A 18 -2.44 -11.55 11.62
C GLY A 18 -2.29 -10.94 10.23
N LYS A 19 -1.33 -11.53 9.49
CA LYS A 19 -0.78 -11.17 8.16
C LYS A 19 -1.76 -11.39 7.00
N GLU A 20 -3.05 -11.16 7.21
CA GLU A 20 -4.03 -11.29 6.13
C GLU A 20 -3.82 -10.15 5.12
N PRO A 21 -3.88 -10.43 3.81
CA PRO A 21 -3.78 -9.39 2.79
C PRO A 21 -4.98 -8.44 2.90
N PHE A 22 -4.73 -7.14 2.73
CA PHE A 22 -5.76 -6.11 2.87
C PHE A 22 -5.55 -5.00 1.84
N LYS A 23 -6.62 -4.24 1.61
CA LYS A 23 -6.64 -3.01 0.82
C LYS A 23 -6.98 -1.83 1.72
N ILE A 24 -6.27 -0.73 1.53
CA ILE A 24 -6.61 0.57 2.10
C ILE A 24 -6.88 1.55 0.97
N GLU A 25 -8.02 2.23 0.99
CA GLU A 25 -8.43 3.22 0.00
C GLU A 25 -8.65 4.57 0.67
N LEU A 26 -7.83 5.55 0.28
CA LEU A 26 -7.92 6.92 0.74
C LEU A 26 -8.34 7.80 -0.43
N ASN A 27 -9.55 8.34 -0.39
CA ASN A 27 -10.04 9.27 -1.42
C ASN A 27 -9.74 10.73 -1.07
N GLU A 28 -9.67 11.05 0.22
CA GLU A 28 -9.43 12.40 0.73
C GLU A 28 -8.69 12.31 2.07
N VAL A 29 -7.74 13.23 2.28
CA VAL A 29 -7.06 13.45 3.56
C VAL A 29 -7.14 14.94 3.85
N THR A 30 -7.79 15.30 4.95
CA THR A 30 -7.91 16.68 5.43
C THR A 30 -6.98 16.89 6.61
N ASP A 31 -6.62 18.15 6.88
CA ASP A 31 -5.94 18.54 8.12
C ASP A 31 -6.90 18.29 9.30
N THR A 32 -6.64 17.22 10.06
CA THR A 32 -7.49 16.71 11.14
C THR A 32 -7.05 17.17 12.52
N ASP A 33 -5.78 17.55 12.68
CA ASP A 33 -5.24 18.10 13.93
C ASP A 33 -5.17 19.63 13.94
N ALA A 34 -5.58 20.28 12.84
CA ALA A 34 -5.61 21.72 12.63
C ALA A 34 -4.23 22.37 12.78
N ASP A 35 -3.17 21.64 12.45
CA ASP A 35 -1.79 22.14 12.49
C ASP A 35 -1.42 23.02 11.27
N GLY A 36 -2.34 23.11 10.29
CA GLY A 36 -2.19 23.90 9.08
C GLY A 36 -1.53 23.16 7.92
N ALA A 37 -1.21 21.87 8.08
CA ALA A 37 -0.61 21.03 7.04
C ALA A 37 -1.39 19.72 6.88
N VAL A 38 -1.44 19.21 5.64
CA VAL A 38 -1.89 17.83 5.39
C VAL A 38 -0.65 16.94 5.37
N TRP A 39 -0.46 16.12 6.40
CA TRP A 39 0.75 15.30 6.54
C TRP A 39 0.44 13.85 6.99
N LEU A 40 1.51 13.10 7.26
CA LEU A 40 1.41 11.71 7.71
C LEU A 40 0.59 11.55 8.99
N THR A 41 0.54 12.56 9.86
CA THR A 41 -0.27 12.59 11.10
C THR A 41 -1.75 12.41 10.80
N ASP A 42 -2.28 13.13 9.81
CA ASP A 42 -3.67 13.03 9.37
C ASP A 42 -3.99 11.66 8.80
N VAL A 43 -3.08 11.12 8.00
CA VAL A 43 -3.21 9.75 7.47
C VAL A 43 -3.26 8.75 8.63
N LYS A 44 -2.42 8.90 9.67
CA LYS A 44 -2.48 8.02 10.85
C LYS A 44 -3.82 8.14 11.55
N TRP A 45 -4.32 9.37 11.72
CA TRP A 45 -5.60 9.60 12.39
C TRP A 45 -6.74 8.94 11.61
N LEU A 46 -6.77 9.10 10.29
CA LEU A 46 -7.78 8.52 9.42
C LEU A 46 -7.77 6.99 9.50
N LEU A 47 -6.58 6.38 9.44
CA LEU A 47 -6.37 4.94 9.60
C LEU A 47 -6.93 4.39 10.92
N LYS A 48 -6.79 5.14 12.02
CA LYS A 48 -7.27 4.71 13.35
C LYS A 48 -8.75 4.95 13.57
N ASN A 49 -9.36 5.93 12.88
CA ASN A 49 -10.70 6.40 13.23
C ASN A 49 -11.77 6.01 12.20
N ASN A 50 -11.40 5.74 10.95
CA ASN A 50 -12.33 5.40 9.90
C ASN A 50 -12.22 3.92 9.50
N ALA A 51 -13.26 3.13 9.81
CA ALA A 51 -13.26 1.70 9.49
C ALA A 51 -13.50 1.41 8.00
N ASN A 52 -14.04 2.36 7.25
CA ASN A 52 -14.52 2.14 5.88
C ASN A 52 -13.40 2.24 4.83
N ILE A 53 -12.20 2.67 5.22
CA ILE A 53 -11.06 2.78 4.31
C ILE A 53 -10.29 1.48 4.19
N ALA A 54 -10.47 0.52 5.12
CA ALA A 54 -9.69 -0.71 5.18
C ALA A 54 -10.60 -1.92 4.97
N THR A 55 -10.22 -2.78 4.02
CA THR A 55 -10.98 -3.99 3.68
C THR A 55 -10.03 -5.17 3.54
N SER A 56 -10.33 -6.29 4.21
CA SER A 56 -9.61 -7.55 3.99
C SER A 56 -9.82 -8.04 2.56
N LEU A 57 -8.74 -8.44 1.89
CA LEU A 57 -8.86 -9.10 0.58
C LEU A 57 -9.48 -10.49 0.74
N LYS A 58 -10.22 -10.93 -0.27
CA LYS A 58 -10.81 -12.28 -0.30
C LYS A 58 -9.77 -13.32 -0.69
N GLY A 59 -8.82 -12.93 -1.54
CA GLY A 59 -7.71 -13.78 -1.99
C GLY A 59 -6.51 -13.76 -1.05
N ASN A 60 -5.41 -14.34 -1.52
CA ASN A 60 -4.14 -14.42 -0.80
C ASN A 60 -3.24 -13.17 -0.96
N GLY A 61 -3.72 -12.15 -1.68
CA GLY A 61 -2.95 -10.92 -1.96
C GLY A 61 -1.83 -11.11 -2.97
N ASP A 62 -1.80 -12.22 -3.70
CA ASP A 62 -0.87 -12.41 -4.81
C ASP A 62 -1.24 -11.45 -5.96
N PHE A 63 -0.25 -10.74 -6.50
CA PHE A 63 -0.46 -9.76 -7.57
C PHE A 63 -1.04 -10.39 -8.86
N ARG A 64 -0.95 -11.71 -9.01
CA ARG A 64 -1.51 -12.48 -10.13
C ARG A 64 -2.98 -12.84 -9.93
N SER A 65 -3.51 -12.66 -8.73
CA SER A 65 -4.91 -12.95 -8.44
C SER A 65 -5.85 -12.01 -9.21
N GLU A 66 -7.04 -12.50 -9.57
CA GLU A 66 -8.03 -11.66 -10.27
C GLU A 66 -8.42 -10.41 -9.47
N GLU A 67 -8.44 -10.51 -8.14
CA GLU A 67 -8.74 -9.39 -7.23
C GLU A 67 -7.66 -8.30 -7.34
N CYS A 68 -6.37 -8.67 -7.27
CA CYS A 68 -5.28 -7.72 -7.44
C CYS A 68 -5.16 -7.18 -8.87
N LEU A 69 -5.44 -8.00 -9.90
CA LEU A 69 -5.44 -7.54 -11.29
C LEU A 69 -6.55 -6.52 -11.58
N LYS A 70 -7.71 -6.60 -10.90
CA LYS A 70 -8.75 -5.57 -11.00
C LYS A 70 -8.26 -4.24 -10.44
N LEU A 71 -7.63 -4.25 -9.27
CA LEU A 71 -7.01 -3.05 -8.67
C LEU A 71 -5.90 -2.48 -9.56
N LEU A 72 -5.06 -3.35 -10.13
CA LEU A 72 -4.03 -2.91 -11.07
C LEU A 72 -4.62 -2.19 -12.28
N LYS A 73 -5.73 -2.69 -12.83
CA LYS A 73 -6.38 -2.08 -14.00
C LYS A 73 -6.91 -0.68 -13.69
N GLU A 74 -7.39 -0.44 -12.48
CA GLU A 74 -7.85 0.89 -12.01
C GLU A 74 -6.70 1.88 -11.78
N ALA A 75 -5.49 1.40 -11.49
CA ALA A 75 -4.36 2.27 -11.18
C ALA A 75 -3.75 2.94 -12.43
N ASP A 76 -3.39 4.22 -12.33
CA ASP A 76 -2.55 4.92 -13.33
C ASP A 76 -1.06 4.77 -13.03
N ILE A 77 -0.70 4.85 -11.74
CA ILE A 77 0.67 4.76 -11.23
C ILE A 77 0.72 3.70 -10.13
N VAL A 78 1.69 2.78 -10.22
CA VAL A 78 1.96 1.77 -9.20
C VAL A 78 3.25 2.10 -8.46
N VAL A 79 3.19 2.19 -7.14
CA VAL A 79 4.38 2.28 -6.27
C VAL A 79 4.51 0.97 -5.51
N THR A 80 5.65 0.27 -5.64
CA THR A 80 5.80 -1.07 -5.08
C THR A 80 7.21 -1.36 -4.56
N ASN A 81 7.33 -2.30 -3.64
CA ASN A 81 8.57 -2.95 -3.23
C ASN A 81 8.41 -4.47 -3.40
N PRO A 82 8.49 -4.99 -4.64
CA PRO A 82 8.24 -6.40 -4.89
C PRO A 82 9.38 -7.24 -4.30
N PRO A 83 9.09 -8.46 -3.80
CA PRO A 83 10.16 -9.36 -3.39
C PRO A 83 11.04 -9.69 -4.60
N PHE A 84 12.35 -9.74 -4.41
CA PHE A 84 13.32 -9.90 -5.50
C PHE A 84 13.02 -11.12 -6.40
N SER A 85 12.57 -12.23 -5.80
CA SER A 85 12.19 -13.45 -6.51
C SER A 85 11.04 -13.27 -7.51
N LEU A 86 10.15 -12.31 -7.29
CA LEU A 86 8.98 -12.04 -8.14
C LEU A 86 9.12 -10.71 -8.90
N PHE A 87 10.24 -9.99 -8.74
CA PHE A 87 10.44 -8.67 -9.32
C PHE A 87 10.21 -8.66 -10.83
N ARG A 88 10.86 -9.57 -11.58
CA ARG A 88 10.79 -9.59 -13.05
C ARG A 88 9.37 -9.86 -13.54
N GLU A 89 8.73 -10.88 -12.99
CA GLU A 89 7.35 -11.25 -13.30
C GLU A 89 6.38 -10.11 -13.00
N TYR A 90 6.56 -9.41 -11.88
CA TYR A 90 5.69 -8.28 -11.55
C TYR A 90 5.91 -7.08 -12.48
N VAL A 91 7.17 -6.75 -12.81
CA VAL A 91 7.48 -5.65 -13.74
C VAL A 91 6.93 -5.93 -15.14
N GLU A 92 7.06 -7.16 -15.63
CA GLU A 92 6.45 -7.59 -16.91
C GLU A 92 4.94 -7.34 -16.90
N GLN A 93 4.24 -7.69 -15.82
CA GLN A 93 2.82 -7.43 -15.65
C GLN A 93 2.49 -5.92 -15.66
N LEU A 94 3.29 -5.08 -14.99
CA LEU A 94 3.10 -3.62 -15.00
C LEU A 94 3.25 -3.04 -16.42
N VAL A 95 4.24 -3.53 -17.17
CA VAL A 95 4.49 -3.12 -18.56
C VAL A 95 3.36 -3.57 -19.49
N GLU A 96 2.92 -4.82 -19.39
CA GLU A 96 1.81 -5.37 -20.18
C GLU A 96 0.53 -4.56 -19.98
N HIS A 97 0.24 -4.18 -18.73
CA HIS A 97 -0.90 -3.34 -18.38
C HIS A 97 -0.67 -1.84 -18.60
N LYS A 98 0.48 -1.44 -19.20
CA LYS A 98 0.84 -0.07 -19.56
C LYS A 98 0.79 0.91 -18.38
N LYS A 99 1.22 0.45 -17.20
CA LYS A 99 1.21 1.25 -15.97
C LYS A 99 2.47 2.09 -15.88
N LYS A 100 2.32 3.31 -15.36
CA LYS A 100 3.47 4.07 -14.85
C LYS A 100 3.84 3.47 -13.51
N PHE A 101 5.12 3.39 -13.16
CA PHE A 101 5.50 2.80 -11.89
C PHE A 101 6.75 3.38 -11.26
N ILE A 102 6.81 3.30 -9.93
CA ILE A 102 7.99 3.56 -9.11
C ILE A 102 8.27 2.26 -8.34
N ILE A 103 9.43 1.68 -8.57
CA ILE A 103 9.87 0.52 -7.79
C ILE A 103 10.83 1.02 -6.73
N LEU A 104 10.46 0.78 -5.47
CA LEU A 104 11.30 1.02 -4.33
C LEU A 104 12.36 -0.08 -4.28
N GLY A 105 13.63 0.32 -4.22
CA GLY A 105 14.74 -0.59 -3.96
C GLY A 105 14.75 -1.06 -2.50
N ASP A 106 15.60 -2.03 -2.20
CA ASP A 106 15.71 -2.57 -0.85
C ASP A 106 16.09 -1.48 0.18
N GLN A 107 15.20 -1.23 1.15
CA GLN A 107 15.48 -0.33 2.27
C GLN A 107 16.33 -1.00 3.38
N ASN A 108 16.61 -2.30 3.27
CA ASN A 108 17.39 -3.06 4.25
C ASN A 108 18.87 -3.26 3.89
N GLY A 109 19.32 -2.71 2.75
CA GLY A 109 20.75 -2.66 2.39
C GLY A 109 21.34 -3.99 1.93
N GLU A 110 21.40 -4.19 0.61
CA GLU A 110 22.64 -4.43 -0.15
C GLU A 110 22.24 -4.58 -1.63
N ILE A 111 22.25 -3.48 -2.38
CA ILE A 111 22.36 -3.54 -3.84
C ILE A 111 23.86 -3.46 -4.14
N LYS A 112 24.50 -4.62 -4.34
CA LYS A 112 25.82 -4.68 -4.98
C LYS A 112 25.59 -4.78 -6.48
N LEU A 113 25.88 -3.70 -7.19
CA LEU A 113 26.15 -3.72 -8.63
C LEU A 113 27.56 -4.26 -8.86
#